data_AF-A0A942I0U0-F1
#
_entry.id   AF-A0A942I0U0-F1
#
_cell.length_a   1.000
_cell.length_b   1.000
_cell.length_c   1.000
_cell.angle_alpha   90.00
_cell.angle_beta   90.00
_cell.angle_gamma   90.00
#
_symmetry.space_group_name_H-M   'P 1'
#
loop_
_entity.id
_entity.type
_entity.pdbx_description
1 polymer ?
#
loop_
_entity_poly.entity_id
_entity_poly.type
_entity_poly.pdbx_seq_one_letter_code
_entity_poly.pdbx_strand_id
1 'polypeptide(L)'
;MKKKLMHSLAFIAVSSFIGYHWSNRTAQLKPVPRSLTEKLRAELQYAQQNKNIPNTLLLLKIITDDALQKGKQAPSYNLCQLHVGHSAHRFCEFNIGIERILMPQLRGAPMPGSQADRLPRDERGEVDASRAFADYLRTEKGYTITREQVPAMQLKATQNELVGSKVAGIWYAMENPDTNAYTIVTSMPLFISQDNYILDGHHRWAAAVAHGISKDTLDKVMMHVDRVHVPIDQLVGDANEFAQRFGIQAESGK
;
A
#
# COMPACT_ATOMS: atom_id res chain seq x y z
N MET A 1 -64.04 -76.24 -4.68
CA MET A 1 -64.29 -75.91 -6.12
C MET A 1 -63.75 -74.48 -6.36
N LYS A 2 -63.06 -74.09 -7.45
CA LYS A 2 -63.42 -74.01 -8.90
C LYS A 2 -64.74 -73.22 -9.11
N LYS A 3 -64.85 -72.08 -9.83
CA LYS A 3 -63.95 -71.11 -10.55
C LYS A 3 -64.51 -69.67 -10.24
N LYS A 4 -63.96 -68.49 -10.59
CA LYS A 4 -62.74 -67.96 -11.26
C LYS A 4 -61.74 -67.39 -10.20
N LEU A 5 -60.68 -66.57 -10.38
CA LEU A 5 -60.04 -65.71 -11.43
C LEU A 5 -60.62 -64.27 -11.63
N MET A 6 -59.91 -63.19 -11.24
CA MET A 6 -58.84 -62.42 -11.97
C MET A 6 -59.36 -61.31 -12.91
N HIS A 7 -58.76 -60.11 -13.05
CA HIS A 7 -57.39 -59.63 -12.72
C HIS A 7 -57.31 -58.19 -12.14
N SER A 8 -56.11 -57.87 -11.62
CA SER A 8 -55.43 -56.60 -11.31
C SER A 8 -55.65 -55.41 -12.30
N LEU A 9 -55.26 -54.15 -12.03
CA LEU A 9 -54.40 -53.48 -11.02
C LEU A 9 -55.18 -52.30 -10.36
N ALA A 10 -55.08 -51.99 -9.05
CA ALA A 10 -54.00 -51.31 -8.31
C ALA A 10 -53.67 -49.88 -8.85
N PHE A 11 -54.08 -48.79 -8.18
CA PHE A 11 -53.36 -48.04 -7.09
C PHE A 11 -52.16 -47.22 -7.63
N ILE A 12 -51.86 -45.95 -7.30
CA ILE A 12 -52.17 -44.97 -6.22
C ILE A 12 -52.16 -43.56 -6.89
N ALA A 13 -53.11 -42.61 -6.69
CA ALA A 13 -53.26 -41.61 -5.60
C ALA A 13 -52.00 -40.70 -5.37
N VAL A 14 -52.00 -39.48 -4.78
CA VAL A 14 -52.90 -38.80 -3.82
C VAL A 14 -52.88 -37.26 -4.04
N SER A 15 -54.03 -36.60 -3.85
CA SER A 15 -54.29 -35.16 -3.53
C SER A 15 -53.53 -33.98 -4.19
N SER A 16 -54.29 -32.91 -4.44
CA SER A 16 -53.89 -31.55 -4.02
C SER A 16 -55.15 -30.74 -3.64
N PHE A 17 -55.10 -30.00 -2.53
CA PHE A 17 -56.23 -29.23 -1.98
C PHE A 17 -55.93 -27.72 -2.06
N ILE A 18 -56.96 -26.92 -2.33
CA ILE A 18 -57.14 -25.46 -2.12
C ILE A 18 -55.85 -24.61 -1.99
N GLY A 19 -55.60 -23.73 -2.96
CA GLY A 19 -54.55 -22.68 -2.90
C GLY A 19 -55.12 -21.27 -3.11
N TYR A 20 -54.73 -20.33 -2.23
CA TYR A 20 -55.13 -18.91 -2.30
C TYR A 20 -54.61 -18.20 -3.57
N HIS A 21 -55.36 -17.21 -4.04
CA HIS A 21 -54.93 -16.33 -5.14
C HIS A 21 -53.97 -15.23 -4.62
N TRP A 22 -52.72 -15.61 -4.34
CA TRP A 22 -51.65 -14.66 -4.02
C TRP A 22 -50.81 -14.37 -5.27
N SER A 23 -51.17 -13.34 -6.03
CA SER A 23 -50.46 -13.00 -7.27
C SER A 23 -49.08 -12.41 -6.97
N ASN A 24 -48.05 -13.25 -6.99
CA ASN A 24 -46.64 -12.85 -6.94
C ASN A 24 -46.30 -11.91 -8.10
N ARG A 25 -46.46 -10.61 -7.90
CA ARG A 25 -45.63 -9.59 -8.55
C ARG A 25 -44.56 -9.16 -7.57
N THR A 26 -43.48 -9.94 -7.54
CA THR A 26 -42.19 -9.49 -7.04
C THR A 26 -41.89 -8.13 -7.65
N ALA A 27 -41.66 -7.12 -6.81
CA ALA A 27 -41.16 -5.85 -7.30
C ALA A 27 -39.80 -6.13 -7.94
N GLN A 28 -39.70 -5.99 -9.27
CA GLN A 28 -38.41 -5.91 -9.93
C GLN A 28 -37.74 -4.63 -9.42
N LEU A 29 -36.87 -4.80 -8.42
CA LEU A 29 -35.99 -3.76 -7.92
C LEU A 29 -35.10 -3.34 -9.09
N LYS A 30 -35.52 -2.29 -9.81
CA LYS A 30 -34.68 -1.64 -10.82
C LYS A 30 -33.35 -1.33 -10.15
N PRO A 31 -32.20 -1.76 -10.71
CA PRO A 31 -30.92 -1.54 -10.05
C PRO A 31 -30.73 -0.05 -9.83
N VAL A 32 -30.66 0.35 -8.55
CA VAL A 32 -30.41 1.74 -8.18
C VAL A 32 -29.11 2.17 -8.86
N PRO A 33 -29.11 3.24 -9.67
CA PRO A 33 -27.93 3.63 -10.42
C PRO A 33 -26.86 4.13 -9.45
N ARG A 34 -25.93 3.22 -9.07
CA ARG A 34 -24.76 3.53 -8.26
C ARG A 34 -24.09 4.78 -8.80
N SER A 35 -23.87 5.75 -7.92
CA SER A 35 -23.06 6.94 -8.20
C SER A 35 -21.67 6.54 -8.70
N LEU A 36 -20.97 7.45 -9.39
CA LEU A 36 -19.60 7.20 -9.85
C LEU A 36 -18.69 6.77 -8.68
N THR A 37 -18.84 7.37 -7.51
CA THR A 37 -18.11 7.02 -6.28
C THR A 37 -18.42 5.60 -5.80
N GLU A 38 -19.67 5.12 -5.87
CA GLU A 38 -20.03 3.73 -5.50
C GLU A 38 -19.55 2.71 -6.54
N LYS A 39 -19.50 3.09 -7.83
CA LYS A 39 -18.88 2.26 -8.87
C LYS A 39 -17.38 2.13 -8.62
N LEU A 40 -16.66 3.25 -8.49
CA LEU A 40 -15.22 3.27 -8.22
C LEU A 40 -14.84 2.51 -6.93
N ARG A 41 -15.67 2.58 -5.87
CA ARG A 41 -15.48 1.77 -4.66
C ARG A 41 -15.64 0.27 -4.90
N ALA A 42 -16.61 -0.14 -5.72
CA ALA A 42 -16.81 -1.55 -6.06
C ALA A 42 -15.67 -2.08 -6.95
N GLU A 43 -15.22 -1.30 -7.94
CA GLU A 43 -14.04 -1.64 -8.75
C GLU A 43 -12.78 -1.72 -7.89
N LEU A 44 -12.61 -0.81 -6.92
CA LEU A 44 -11.47 -0.83 -5.99
C LEU A 44 -11.49 -2.10 -5.13
N GLN A 45 -12.65 -2.46 -4.56
CA GLN A 45 -12.81 -3.71 -3.81
C GLN A 45 -12.52 -4.94 -4.68
N TYR A 46 -12.96 -4.95 -5.93
CA TYR A 46 -12.68 -6.03 -6.88
C TYR A 46 -11.18 -6.11 -7.23
N ALA A 47 -10.52 -4.99 -7.49
CA ALA A 47 -9.08 -4.93 -7.77
C ALA A 47 -8.25 -5.39 -6.57
N GLN A 48 -8.64 -5.02 -5.35
CA GLN A 48 -8.04 -5.46 -4.09
C GLN A 48 -8.21 -6.98 -3.89
N GLN A 49 -9.41 -7.52 -4.08
CA GLN A 49 -9.70 -8.96 -3.97
C GLN A 49 -8.92 -9.79 -4.99
N ASN A 50 -8.82 -9.30 -6.24
CA ASN A 50 -8.06 -9.93 -7.31
C ASN A 50 -6.56 -9.55 -7.31
N LYS A 51 -6.09 -8.85 -6.27
CA LYS A 51 -4.67 -8.54 -6.01
C LYS A 51 -3.98 -7.75 -7.13
N ASN A 52 -4.76 -7.05 -7.96
CA ASN A 52 -4.26 -6.29 -9.10
C ASN A 52 -3.73 -4.93 -8.63
N ILE A 53 -2.42 -4.85 -8.40
CA ILE A 53 -1.76 -3.66 -7.87
C ILE A 53 -1.93 -2.44 -8.81
N PRO A 54 -1.62 -2.50 -10.13
CA PRO A 54 -1.78 -1.34 -11.01
C PRO A 54 -3.20 -0.77 -11.03
N ASN A 55 -4.24 -1.62 -11.13
CA ASN A 55 -5.63 -1.15 -11.10
C ASN A 55 -6.01 -0.60 -9.71
N THR A 56 -5.53 -1.22 -8.63
CA THR A 56 -5.75 -0.72 -7.27
C THR A 56 -5.16 0.67 -7.07
N LEU A 57 -3.92 0.91 -7.52
CA LEU A 57 -3.28 2.23 -7.43
C LEU A 57 -3.97 3.26 -8.34
N LEU A 58 -4.33 2.90 -9.58
CA LEU A 58 -5.07 3.78 -10.49
C LEU A 58 -6.42 4.22 -9.89
N LEU A 59 -7.17 3.28 -9.31
CA LEU A 59 -8.46 3.58 -8.67
C LEU A 59 -8.28 4.42 -7.39
N LEU A 60 -7.25 4.14 -6.58
CA LEU A 60 -6.90 4.98 -5.43
C LEU A 60 -6.51 6.40 -5.84
N LYS A 61 -5.78 6.58 -6.96
CA LYS A 61 -5.45 7.90 -7.51
C LYS A 61 -6.72 8.66 -7.91
N ILE A 62 -7.59 8.05 -8.72
CA ILE A 62 -8.84 8.66 -9.18
C ILE A 62 -9.74 9.07 -8.01
N ILE A 63 -9.93 8.20 -7.00
CA ILE A 63 -10.77 8.52 -5.83
C ILE A 63 -10.10 9.57 -4.93
N THR A 64 -8.76 9.59 -4.85
CA THR A 64 -8.00 10.63 -4.12
C THR A 64 -8.17 12.00 -4.79
N ASP A 65 -8.01 12.08 -6.11
CA ASP A 65 -8.15 13.33 -6.86
C ASP A 65 -9.59 13.87 -6.77
N ASP A 66 -10.59 12.99 -6.93
CA ASP A 66 -12.02 13.32 -6.79
C ASP A 66 -12.37 13.85 -5.38
N ALA A 67 -11.75 13.29 -4.34
CA ALA A 67 -11.91 13.77 -2.97
C ALA A 67 -11.26 15.15 -2.77
N LEU A 68 -10.00 15.32 -3.18
CA LEU A 68 -9.26 16.57 -3.02
C LEU A 68 -9.89 17.73 -3.79
N GLN A 69 -10.33 17.50 -5.04
CA GLN A 69 -11.06 18.50 -5.85
C GLN A 69 -12.38 18.93 -5.20
N LYS A 70 -12.97 18.10 -4.32
CA LYS A 70 -14.20 18.39 -3.57
C LYS A 70 -13.93 18.90 -2.15
N GLY A 71 -12.69 19.23 -1.82
CA GLY A 71 -12.29 19.69 -0.48
C GLY A 71 -12.43 18.61 0.61
N LYS A 72 -12.37 17.32 0.24
CA LYS A 72 -12.53 16.18 1.14
C LYS A 72 -11.21 15.47 1.36
N GLN A 73 -11.04 14.88 2.54
CA GLN A 73 -9.92 14.00 2.83
C GLN A 73 -9.93 12.79 1.88
N ALA A 74 -8.75 12.44 1.37
CA ALA A 74 -8.56 11.25 0.56
C ALA A 74 -8.88 9.96 1.35
N PRO A 75 -9.33 8.87 0.70
CA PRO A 75 -9.54 7.61 1.40
C PRO A 75 -8.21 7.05 1.93
N SER A 76 -8.12 6.88 3.25
CA SER A 76 -7.00 6.16 3.85
C SER A 76 -7.14 4.66 3.58
N TYR A 77 -6.10 4.06 3.00
CA TYR A 77 -6.03 2.62 2.71
C TYR A 77 -4.60 2.14 2.91
N ASN A 78 -4.41 1.05 3.65
CA ASN A 78 -3.10 0.49 3.91
C ASN A 78 -2.79 -0.62 2.88
N LEU A 79 -1.82 -0.39 1.99
CA LEU A 79 -1.42 -1.38 0.97
C LEU A 79 -0.82 -2.66 1.57
N CYS A 80 -0.40 -2.68 2.84
CA CYS A 80 -0.02 -3.93 3.52
C CYS A 80 -1.20 -4.92 3.65
N GLN A 81 -2.44 -4.48 3.49
CA GLN A 81 -3.61 -5.36 3.43
C GLN A 81 -3.73 -6.10 2.07
N LEU A 82 -3.02 -5.67 1.03
CA LEU A 82 -2.95 -6.36 -0.27
C LEU A 82 -2.09 -7.63 -0.15
N HIS A 83 -2.76 -8.77 0.00
CA HIS A 83 -2.14 -10.08 -0.01
C HIS A 83 -1.75 -10.50 -1.44
N VAL A 84 -0.69 -9.92 -2.00
CA VAL A 84 -0.17 -10.25 -3.35
C VAL A 84 0.01 -11.77 -3.51
N GLY A 85 -0.32 -12.31 -4.68
CA GLY A 85 -0.50 -13.75 -4.89
C GLY A 85 0.59 -14.38 -5.75
N HIS A 86 1.13 -15.51 -5.29
CA HIS A 86 2.05 -16.44 -5.98
C HIS A 86 3.38 -15.89 -6.54
N SER A 87 3.55 -14.59 -6.76
CA SER A 87 4.86 -13.93 -6.87
C SER A 87 5.26 -13.31 -5.52
N ALA A 88 6.54 -13.42 -5.16
CA ALA A 88 7.03 -13.29 -3.78
C ALA A 88 7.22 -11.84 -3.27
N HIS A 89 6.37 -10.91 -3.73
CA HIS A 89 6.52 -9.46 -3.47
C HIS A 89 5.22 -8.85 -2.93
N ARG A 90 4.67 -9.42 -1.86
CA ARG A 90 3.70 -8.69 -1.02
C ARG A 90 4.49 -7.65 -0.23
N PHE A 91 4.15 -6.38 -0.38
CA PHE A 91 4.90 -5.24 0.19
C PHE A 91 5.26 -5.37 1.68
N CYS A 92 4.49 -6.17 2.42
CA CYS A 92 4.54 -6.28 3.86
C CYS A 92 4.54 -7.75 4.35
N GLU A 93 4.89 -8.73 3.50
CA GLU A 93 4.99 -10.14 3.90
C GLU A 93 6.08 -10.37 4.95
N PHE A 94 7.23 -9.72 4.78
CA PHE A 94 8.41 -9.88 5.62
C PHE A 94 8.70 -8.61 6.42
N ASN A 95 7.67 -7.90 6.91
CA ASN A 95 7.91 -6.74 7.77
C ASN A 95 8.13 -7.14 9.24
N ILE A 96 8.72 -6.22 10.02
CA ILE A 96 8.92 -6.41 11.47
C ILE A 96 7.80 -5.77 12.30
N GLY A 97 6.64 -5.53 11.70
CA GLY A 97 5.41 -5.16 12.40
C GLY A 97 5.32 -3.72 12.94
N ILE A 98 6.28 -2.83 12.68
CA ILE A 98 6.32 -1.49 13.28
C ILE A 98 5.26 -0.56 12.66
N GLU A 99 4.44 0.08 13.50
CA GLU A 99 3.45 1.09 13.09
C GLU A 99 4.12 2.35 12.54
N ARG A 100 3.51 3.06 11.58
CA ARG A 100 4.18 4.23 10.96
C ARG A 100 4.53 5.32 11.97
N ILE A 101 3.69 5.51 12.99
CA ILE A 101 3.92 6.51 14.05
C ILE A 101 5.15 6.21 14.93
N LEU A 102 5.67 4.98 14.88
CA LEU A 102 6.88 4.53 15.58
C LEU A 102 8.11 4.50 14.66
N MET A 103 7.94 4.77 13.37
CA MET A 103 9.04 4.87 12.42
C MET A 103 9.67 6.28 12.45
N PRO A 104 11.01 6.38 12.42
CA PRO A 104 11.69 7.67 12.29
C PRO A 104 11.31 8.32 10.96
N GLN A 105 11.23 9.64 10.92
CA GLN A 105 11.14 10.40 9.67
C GLN A 105 12.44 11.20 9.50
N LEU A 106 13.16 10.96 8.40
CA LEU A 106 14.40 11.69 8.08
C LEU A 106 14.10 12.99 7.31
N ARG A 107 12.87 13.13 6.81
CA ARG A 107 12.31 14.34 6.22
C ARG A 107 10.92 14.59 6.81
N GLY A 108 10.61 15.85 7.13
CA GLY A 108 9.30 16.23 7.68
C GLY A 108 9.28 17.64 8.26
N ALA A 109 8.26 17.95 9.06
CA ALA A 109 8.16 19.23 9.76
C ALA A 109 9.20 19.30 10.91
N PRO A 110 10.07 20.32 10.95
CA PRO A 110 10.99 20.51 12.07
C PRO A 110 10.30 21.18 13.26
N MET A 111 10.70 20.80 14.48
CA MET A 111 10.27 21.48 15.70
C MET A 111 10.94 22.87 15.81
N PRO A 112 10.21 23.95 16.15
CA PRO A 112 10.78 25.29 16.28
C PRO A 112 11.99 25.35 17.24
N GLY A 113 13.06 26.02 16.85
CA GLY A 113 14.30 26.19 17.62
C GLY A 113 15.25 24.98 17.64
N SER A 114 14.88 23.86 17.00
CA SER A 114 15.69 22.64 16.94
C SER A 114 16.96 22.77 16.05
N GLN A 115 17.64 21.65 15.80
CA GLN A 115 18.67 21.60 14.76
C GLN A 115 18.03 21.50 13.36
N ALA A 116 16.95 20.72 13.24
CA ALA A 116 16.18 20.58 12.00
C ALA A 116 15.59 21.90 11.50
N ASP A 117 15.19 22.80 12.40
CA ASP A 117 14.63 24.13 12.07
C ASP A 117 15.62 25.07 11.35
N ARG A 118 16.91 24.71 11.34
CA ARG A 118 18.00 25.46 10.69
C ARG A 118 18.30 25.00 9.27
N LEU A 119 17.65 23.91 8.83
CA LEU A 119 17.83 23.38 7.48
C LEU A 119 16.98 24.18 6.46
N PRO A 120 17.38 24.20 5.18
CA PRO A 120 16.53 24.72 4.11
C PRO A 120 15.18 23.99 4.09
N ARG A 121 14.10 24.77 4.11
CA ARG A 121 12.72 24.27 3.97
C ARG A 121 12.32 24.21 2.51
N ASP A 122 11.50 23.23 2.15
CA ASP A 122 10.88 23.12 0.83
C ASP A 122 9.55 23.90 0.72
N GLU A 123 8.88 23.77 -0.42
CA GLU A 123 7.59 24.42 -0.71
C GLU A 123 6.45 24.07 0.27
N ARG A 124 6.60 23.00 1.06
CA ARG A 124 5.65 22.55 2.10
C ARG A 124 6.08 22.94 3.51
N GLY A 125 7.26 23.55 3.65
CA GLY A 125 7.89 23.83 4.94
C GLY A 125 8.59 22.62 5.55
N GLU A 126 8.69 21.49 4.85
CA GLU A 126 9.41 20.28 5.29
C GLU A 126 10.94 20.52 5.16
N VAL A 127 11.74 19.83 5.98
CA VAL A 127 13.21 19.79 5.86
C VAL A 127 13.70 18.37 5.65
N ASP A 128 14.85 18.19 4.98
CA ASP A 128 15.50 16.89 4.75
C ASP A 128 16.81 16.78 5.54
N ALA A 129 16.83 15.89 6.54
CA ALA A 129 17.99 15.63 7.39
C ALA A 129 18.76 14.36 6.99
N SER A 130 18.47 13.74 5.84
CA SER A 130 19.15 12.52 5.36
C SER A 130 20.67 12.60 5.45
N ARG A 131 21.26 13.75 5.12
CA ARG A 131 22.70 13.99 5.27
C ARG A 131 23.15 14.00 6.73
N ALA A 132 22.48 14.77 7.58
CA ALA A 132 22.81 14.88 9.00
C ALA A 132 22.69 13.52 9.72
N PHE A 133 21.70 12.71 9.34
CA PHE A 133 21.55 11.34 9.83
C PHE A 133 22.71 10.43 9.37
N ALA A 134 23.09 10.46 8.09
CA ALA A 134 24.23 9.70 7.58
C ALA A 134 25.56 10.12 8.22
N ASP A 135 25.71 11.40 8.56
CA ASP A 135 26.90 11.92 9.25
C ASP A 135 26.90 11.52 10.74
N TYR A 136 25.75 11.55 11.44
CA TYR A 136 25.55 11.02 12.79
C TYR A 136 25.88 9.52 12.90
N LEU A 137 25.37 8.70 11.97
CA LEU A 137 25.65 7.26 11.95
C LEU A 137 27.15 6.95 11.79
N ARG A 138 27.88 7.76 11.01
CA ARG A 138 29.33 7.60 10.84
C ARG A 138 30.15 8.13 12.02
N THR A 139 29.73 9.24 12.63
CA THR A 139 30.56 10.00 13.59
C THR A 139 30.24 9.71 15.05
N GLU A 140 28.96 9.55 15.42
CA GLU A 140 28.55 9.21 16.79
C GLU A 140 28.40 7.71 16.99
N LYS A 141 27.90 6.98 15.98
CA LYS A 141 27.67 5.52 16.07
C LYS A 141 28.81 4.68 15.48
N GLY A 142 29.65 5.26 14.61
CA GLY A 142 30.81 4.60 14.02
C GLY A 142 30.49 3.59 12.91
N TYR A 143 29.31 3.66 12.29
CA TYR A 143 28.86 2.66 11.32
C TYR A 143 29.34 2.94 9.89
N THR A 144 29.76 1.86 9.21
CA THR A 144 29.98 1.87 7.76
C THR A 144 28.65 2.08 7.03
N ILE A 145 28.66 2.98 6.04
CA ILE A 145 27.56 3.18 5.10
C ILE A 145 28.08 2.97 3.67
N THR A 146 27.46 2.07 2.91
CA THR A 146 27.79 1.78 1.51
C THR A 146 26.70 2.29 0.59
N ARG A 147 27.07 3.15 -0.38
CA ARG A 147 26.19 3.56 -1.48
C ARG A 147 26.23 2.50 -2.58
N GLU A 148 25.08 1.93 -2.92
CA GLU A 148 24.95 0.94 -3.99
C GLU A 148 23.59 1.02 -4.71
N GLN A 149 23.31 0.05 -5.59
CA GLN A 149 21.99 -0.18 -6.17
C GLN A 149 21.52 -1.61 -5.86
N VAL A 150 20.29 -1.75 -5.37
CA VAL A 150 19.67 -3.05 -5.04
C VAL A 150 18.38 -3.19 -5.86
N PRO A 151 18.06 -4.37 -6.43
CA PRO A 151 16.77 -4.59 -7.09
C PRO A 151 15.63 -4.36 -6.10
N ALA A 152 14.61 -3.60 -6.49
CA ALA A 152 13.49 -3.25 -5.62
C ALA A 152 12.81 -4.49 -5.02
N MET A 153 12.78 -5.59 -5.78
CA MET A 153 12.23 -6.89 -5.36
C MET A 153 12.96 -7.55 -4.18
N GLN A 154 14.21 -7.15 -3.88
CA GLN A 154 15.04 -7.72 -2.79
C GLN A 154 14.98 -6.91 -1.49
N LEU A 155 14.36 -5.73 -1.52
CA LEU A 155 14.17 -4.87 -0.34
C LEU A 155 12.91 -5.27 0.43
N LYS A 156 12.92 -5.06 1.75
CA LYS A 156 11.83 -5.42 2.67
C LYS A 156 11.30 -4.17 3.35
N ALA A 157 9.99 -4.08 3.55
CA ALA A 157 9.43 -3.02 4.39
C ALA A 157 9.71 -3.30 5.87
N THR A 158 10.13 -2.28 6.62
CA THR A 158 10.18 -2.35 8.10
C THR A 158 8.80 -2.11 8.70
N GLN A 159 8.05 -1.16 8.14
CA GLN A 159 6.75 -0.72 8.63
C GLN A 159 5.57 -1.59 8.16
N ASN A 160 4.48 -1.58 8.92
CA ASN A 160 3.24 -2.29 8.65
C ASN A 160 2.13 -1.44 8.01
N GLU A 161 2.43 -0.18 7.68
CA GLU A 161 1.49 0.80 7.11
C GLU A 161 2.03 1.45 5.82
N LEU A 162 1.34 1.25 4.70
CA LEU A 162 1.63 1.91 3.43
C LEU A 162 0.41 2.69 2.94
N VAL A 163 0.39 3.99 3.22
CA VAL A 163 -0.67 4.93 2.80
C VAL A 163 -0.84 4.90 1.27
N GLY A 164 -1.89 4.24 0.81
CA GLY A 164 -2.09 3.89 -0.60
C GLY A 164 -2.29 5.08 -1.52
N SER A 165 -2.85 6.19 -1.03
CA SER A 165 -2.95 7.45 -1.77
C SER A 165 -1.57 8.09 -2.05
N LYS A 166 -0.65 8.06 -1.07
CA LYS A 166 0.75 8.50 -1.26
C LYS A 166 1.47 7.63 -2.31
N VAL A 167 1.35 6.30 -2.23
CA VAL A 167 1.97 5.37 -3.21
C VAL A 167 1.33 5.53 -4.60
N ALA A 168 0.01 5.62 -4.70
CA ALA A 168 -0.70 5.82 -5.96
C ALA A 168 -0.32 7.15 -6.64
N GLY A 169 -0.11 8.22 -5.86
CA GLY A 169 0.39 9.50 -6.36
C GLY A 169 1.80 9.40 -6.96
N ILE A 170 2.73 8.73 -6.25
CA ILE A 170 4.10 8.53 -6.73
C ILE A 170 4.12 7.62 -7.96
N TRP A 171 3.42 6.49 -7.93
CA TRP A 171 3.35 5.55 -9.05
C TRP A 171 2.75 6.21 -10.30
N TYR A 172 1.63 6.93 -10.16
CA TYR A 172 1.02 7.64 -11.29
C TYR A 172 1.96 8.70 -11.90
N ALA A 173 2.82 9.34 -11.10
CA ALA A 173 3.86 10.23 -11.63
C ALA A 173 4.95 9.44 -12.38
N MET A 174 5.42 8.30 -11.85
CA MET A 174 6.41 7.44 -12.52
C MET A 174 5.90 6.88 -13.86
N GLU A 175 4.59 6.67 -14.01
CA GLU A 175 3.95 6.25 -15.25
C GLU A 175 3.75 7.39 -16.27
N ASN A 176 3.94 8.66 -15.89
CA ASN A 176 3.80 9.81 -16.77
C ASN A 176 5.15 10.18 -17.43
N PRO A 177 5.32 10.00 -18.76
CA PRO A 177 6.57 10.29 -19.47
C PRO A 177 6.93 11.77 -19.53
N ASP A 178 5.97 12.68 -19.29
CA ASP A 178 6.23 14.12 -19.22
C ASP A 178 6.91 14.55 -17.90
N THR A 179 7.23 13.60 -17.01
CA THR A 179 7.89 13.85 -15.73
C THR A 179 9.17 13.04 -15.57
N ASN A 180 10.11 13.57 -14.79
CA ASN A 180 11.32 12.87 -14.35
C ASN A 180 11.09 11.99 -13.09
N ALA A 181 9.83 11.70 -12.73
CA ALA A 181 9.48 11.05 -11.46
C ALA A 181 10.08 9.65 -11.31
N TYR A 182 10.15 8.86 -12.38
CA TYR A 182 10.84 7.56 -12.36
C TYR A 182 12.31 7.71 -11.95
N THR A 183 13.03 8.66 -12.57
CA THR A 183 14.44 8.94 -12.27
C THR A 183 14.62 9.45 -10.85
N ILE A 184 13.77 10.37 -10.37
CA ILE A 184 13.84 10.88 -8.99
C ILE A 184 13.62 9.73 -7.98
N VAL A 185 12.56 8.93 -8.16
CA VAL A 185 12.19 7.86 -7.22
C VAL A 185 13.30 6.82 -7.10
N THR A 186 13.91 6.41 -8.22
CA THR A 186 14.94 5.37 -8.27
C THR A 186 16.34 5.85 -7.90
N SER A 187 16.70 7.10 -8.22
CA SER A 187 18.04 7.66 -7.94
C SER A 187 18.21 8.26 -6.55
N MET A 188 17.14 8.76 -5.92
CA MET A 188 17.19 9.21 -4.53
C MET A 188 17.39 8.00 -3.59
N PRO A 189 18.45 7.94 -2.77
CA PRO A 189 18.72 6.79 -1.92
C PRO A 189 17.57 6.45 -0.96
N LEU A 190 17.46 5.17 -0.62
CA LEU A 190 16.80 4.69 0.60
C LEU A 190 17.88 4.36 1.63
N PHE A 191 17.66 4.70 2.91
CA PHE A 191 18.46 4.09 3.98
C PHE A 191 17.97 2.66 4.20
N ILE A 192 18.89 1.70 4.21
CA ILE A 192 18.58 0.30 4.46
C ILE A 192 19.52 -0.31 5.50
N SER A 193 19.04 -1.33 6.21
CA SER A 193 19.85 -2.17 7.10
C SER A 193 20.77 -3.12 6.31
N GLN A 194 21.67 -3.79 7.02
CA GLN A 194 22.55 -4.82 6.45
C GLN A 194 21.76 -5.93 5.75
N ASP A 195 20.57 -6.27 6.26
CA ASP A 195 19.70 -7.36 5.82
C ASP A 195 18.54 -6.92 4.91
N ASN A 196 18.71 -5.83 4.16
CA ASN A 196 17.79 -5.29 3.13
C ASN A 196 16.46 -4.69 3.63
N TYR A 197 16.29 -4.40 4.91
CA TYR A 197 15.10 -3.69 5.39
C TYR A 197 15.22 -2.18 5.17
N ILE A 198 14.14 -1.57 4.70
CA ILE A 198 14.04 -0.13 4.42
C ILE A 198 13.81 0.62 5.73
N LEU A 199 14.70 1.52 6.11
CA LEU A 199 14.50 2.42 7.25
C LEU A 199 13.50 3.54 6.91
N ASP A 200 13.67 4.17 5.75
CA ASP A 200 12.82 5.28 5.28
C ASP A 200 12.66 5.24 3.74
N GLY A 201 11.56 5.81 3.24
CA GLY A 201 11.21 5.87 1.83
C GLY A 201 10.34 4.72 1.32
N HIS A 202 9.66 3.97 2.20
CA HIS A 202 8.81 2.82 1.84
C HIS A 202 7.78 3.13 0.74
N HIS A 203 7.19 4.33 0.74
CA HIS A 203 6.23 4.74 -0.32
C HIS A 203 6.89 4.90 -1.69
N ARG A 204 8.16 5.34 -1.75
CA ARG A 204 8.95 5.43 -2.99
C ARG A 204 9.27 4.03 -3.52
N TRP A 205 9.73 3.14 -2.63
CA TRP A 205 9.96 1.73 -2.94
C TRP A 205 8.68 1.01 -3.42
N ALA A 206 7.56 1.18 -2.73
CA ALA A 206 6.29 0.53 -3.09
C ALA A 206 5.78 0.98 -4.47
N ALA A 207 5.98 2.26 -4.83
CA ALA A 207 5.68 2.76 -6.17
C ALA A 207 6.61 2.16 -7.24
N ALA A 208 7.90 2.02 -6.94
CA ALA A 208 8.87 1.41 -7.85
C ALA A 208 8.58 -0.10 -8.10
N VAL A 209 8.24 -0.85 -7.04
CA VAL A 209 7.77 -2.25 -7.18
C VAL A 209 6.47 -2.32 -7.99
N ALA A 210 5.51 -1.43 -7.74
CA ALA A 210 4.26 -1.38 -8.52
C ALA A 210 4.48 -1.04 -10.00
N HIS A 211 5.47 -0.20 -10.31
CA HIS A 211 5.90 0.08 -11.69
C HIS A 211 6.56 -1.15 -12.34
N GLY A 212 7.45 -1.85 -11.64
CA GLY A 212 8.02 -3.11 -12.14
C GLY A 212 6.94 -4.16 -12.44
N ILE A 213 5.86 -4.19 -11.65
CA ILE A 213 4.69 -5.05 -11.86
C ILE A 213 3.79 -4.54 -13.01
N SER A 214 3.69 -3.22 -13.25
CA SER A 214 2.88 -2.67 -14.34
C SER A 214 3.49 -2.92 -15.73
N LYS A 215 4.80 -3.18 -15.81
CA LYS A 215 5.57 -3.36 -17.05
C LYS A 215 6.11 -4.77 -17.31
N ASP A 216 5.96 -5.70 -16.36
CA ASP A 216 6.64 -7.00 -16.34
C ASP A 216 8.19 -6.88 -16.34
N THR A 217 8.70 -5.96 -15.51
CA THR A 217 10.13 -5.61 -15.39
C THR A 217 10.61 -5.51 -13.93
N LEU A 218 9.91 -6.13 -12.98
CA LEU A 218 10.23 -6.05 -11.54
C LEU A 218 11.65 -6.50 -11.19
N ASP A 219 12.23 -7.40 -11.97
CA ASP A 219 13.62 -7.86 -11.90
C ASP A 219 14.66 -6.80 -12.31
N LYS A 220 14.23 -5.77 -13.06
CA LYS A 220 15.06 -4.71 -13.64
C LYS A 220 14.93 -3.36 -12.92
N VAL A 221 13.94 -3.20 -12.02
CA VAL A 221 13.77 -1.96 -11.25
C VAL A 221 14.81 -1.90 -10.14
N MET A 222 15.88 -1.15 -10.37
CA MET A 222 16.92 -0.88 -9.38
C MET A 222 16.57 0.34 -8.52
N MET A 223 16.86 0.26 -7.22
CA MET A 223 16.79 1.38 -6.29
C MET A 223 18.20 1.71 -5.80
N HIS A 224 18.58 2.98 -5.82
CA HIS A 224 19.76 3.44 -5.09
C HIS A 224 19.52 3.34 -3.58
N VAL A 225 20.54 2.90 -2.84
CA VAL A 225 20.47 2.74 -1.38
C VAL A 225 21.76 3.19 -0.70
N ASP A 226 21.61 3.68 0.54
CA ASP A 226 22.68 3.81 1.52
C ASP A 226 22.50 2.69 2.55
N ARG A 227 23.25 1.58 2.38
CA ARG A 227 23.24 0.45 3.31
C ARG A 227 24.08 0.78 4.54
N VAL A 228 23.44 0.82 5.70
CA VAL A 228 24.10 0.87 7.00
C VAL A 228 24.39 -0.56 7.44
N HIS A 229 25.64 -0.87 7.81
CA HIS A 229 26.05 -2.25 8.15
C HIS A 229 25.71 -2.64 9.60
N VAL A 230 24.44 -2.51 9.96
CA VAL A 230 23.84 -3.00 11.21
C VAL A 230 22.47 -3.66 10.96
N PRO A 231 21.96 -4.49 11.89
CA PRO A 231 20.58 -4.98 11.87
C PRO A 231 19.52 -3.87 11.90
N ILE A 232 18.30 -4.18 11.45
CA ILE A 232 17.22 -3.19 11.30
C ILE A 232 16.64 -2.68 12.63
N ASP A 233 16.55 -3.53 13.65
CA ASP A 233 16.04 -3.17 14.98
C ASP A 233 16.95 -2.12 15.65
N GLN A 234 18.26 -2.34 15.59
CA GLN A 234 19.28 -1.38 15.99
C GLN A 234 19.16 -0.06 15.19
N LEU A 235 19.10 -0.15 13.85
CA LEU A 235 19.02 1.02 12.97
C LEU A 235 17.76 1.87 13.21
N VAL A 236 16.61 1.25 13.50
CA VAL A 236 15.37 1.96 13.86
C VAL A 236 15.51 2.66 15.21
N GLY A 237 16.18 2.03 16.19
CA GLY A 237 16.50 2.65 17.48
C GLY A 237 17.36 3.90 17.33
N ASP A 238 18.50 3.77 16.63
CA ASP A 238 19.44 4.88 16.42
C ASP A 238 18.83 6.04 15.61
N ALA A 239 17.94 5.73 14.66
CA ALA A 239 17.25 6.71 13.85
C ALA A 239 16.10 7.43 14.60
N ASN A 240 15.41 6.73 15.51
CA ASN A 240 14.44 7.37 16.40
C ASN A 240 15.13 8.27 17.44
N GLU A 241 16.29 7.86 17.97
CA GLU A 241 17.14 8.72 18.82
C GLU A 241 17.57 9.98 18.04
N PHE A 242 18.04 9.83 16.80
CA PHE A 242 18.39 10.95 15.93
C PHE A 242 17.21 11.89 15.68
N ALA A 243 16.05 11.37 15.26
CA ALA A 243 14.89 12.19 14.92
C ALA A 243 14.42 13.04 16.11
N GLN A 244 14.42 12.47 17.32
CA GLN A 244 14.10 13.19 18.56
C GLN A 244 15.15 14.24 18.93
N ARG A 245 16.45 13.92 18.87
CA ARG A 245 17.56 14.83 19.18
C ARG A 245 17.69 15.99 18.17
N PHE A 246 17.51 15.69 16.90
CA PHE A 246 17.64 16.63 15.79
C PHE A 246 16.40 17.51 15.63
N GLY A 247 15.22 16.94 15.92
CA GLY A 247 13.94 17.64 16.05
C GLY A 247 13.03 17.58 14.83
N ILE A 248 12.85 16.39 14.24
CA ILE A 248 11.84 16.15 13.19
C ILE A 248 10.63 15.45 13.79
N GLN A 249 9.43 15.90 13.41
CA GLN A 249 8.17 15.29 13.84
C GLN A 249 7.86 14.01 13.04
N ALA A 250 7.42 12.96 13.73
CA ALA A 250 6.92 11.74 13.10
C ALA A 250 5.52 11.98 12.46
N GLU A 251 5.25 11.34 11.32
CA GLU A 251 3.94 11.37 10.67
C GLU A 251 3.10 10.12 11.00
N SER A 252 1.81 10.30 11.26
CA SER A 252 0.85 9.18 11.40
C SER A 252 0.58 8.43 10.09
N GLY A 253 0.15 7.16 10.19
CA GLY A 253 -0.30 6.34 9.06
C GLY A 253 -1.72 6.58 8.54
N LYS A 254 -2.43 7.58 9.09
CA LYS A 254 -3.88 7.81 8.88
C LYS A 254 -4.17 8.83 7.78
#